data_AF-A0A397FJE1-F1
#
_entry.id   AF-A0A397FJE1-F1
#
_cell.length_a   1.000
_cell.length_b   1.000
_cell.length_c   1.000
_cell.angle_alpha   90.00
_cell.angle_beta   90.00
_cell.angle_gamma   90.00
#
_symmetry.space_group_name_H-M   'P 1'
#
loop_
_entity.id
_entity.type
_entity.pdbx_description
1 polymer ?
#
loop_
_entity_poly.entity_id
_entity_poly.type
_entity_poly.pdbx_seq_one_letter_code
_entity_poly.pdbx_strand_id
1 'polypeptide(L)'
;MVNAQVWLNNNILDTSLGNSIQELHIRSDKELDDPYHISENEDETNKFYLPLEISLTGDLDLSAFTDLEHLTIEKQFIRYLTLTNISEKVL
;
A
#
# COMPACT_ATOMS: atom_id res chain seq x y z
N MET A 1 -8.59 -8.32 -11.65
CA MET A 1 -7.27 -7.78 -11.26
C MET A 1 -7.15 -6.38 -11.84
N VAL A 2 -6.62 -5.44 -11.08
CA VAL A 2 -6.49 -4.03 -11.46
C VAL A 2 -5.01 -3.68 -11.62
N ASN A 3 -4.65 -2.82 -12.57
CA ASN A 3 -3.27 -2.36 -12.69
C ASN A 3 -2.87 -1.57 -11.43
N ALA A 4 -1.75 -1.97 -10.82
CA ALA A 4 -1.28 -1.46 -9.54
C ALA A 4 -1.00 0.05 -9.60
N GLN A 5 -0.22 0.51 -10.59
CA GLN A 5 0.07 1.93 -10.75
C GLN A 5 -1.18 2.78 -11.01
N VAL A 6 -2.07 2.31 -11.89
CA VAL A 6 -3.32 3.05 -12.19
C VAL A 6 -4.18 3.18 -10.94
N TRP A 7 -4.28 2.11 -10.15
CA TRP A 7 -5.01 2.15 -8.88
C TRP A 7 -4.36 3.14 -7.90
N LEU A 8 -3.05 3.07 -7.74
CA LEU A 8 -2.27 3.96 -6.87
C LEU A 8 -2.50 5.44 -7.21
N ASN A 9 -2.40 5.78 -8.50
CA ASN A 9 -2.57 7.14 -9.00
C ASN A 9 -3.96 7.69 -8.63
N ASN A 10 -5.00 6.90 -8.91
CA ASN A 10 -6.39 7.31 -8.73
C ASN A 10 -6.86 7.39 -7.26
N ASN A 11 -6.18 6.71 -6.34
CA ASN A 11 -6.66 6.58 -4.95
C ASN A 11 -5.75 7.24 -3.92
N ILE A 12 -4.45 7.42 -4.21
CA ILE A 12 -3.47 7.89 -3.23
C ILE A 12 -2.71 9.13 -3.70
N LEU A 13 -2.23 9.14 -4.95
CA LEU A 13 -1.35 10.22 -5.41
C LEU A 13 -2.13 11.50 -5.75
N ASP A 14 -3.37 11.39 -6.23
CA ASP A 14 -4.23 12.56 -6.48
C ASP A 14 -4.75 13.22 -5.18
N THR A 15 -4.61 12.59 -4.00
CA THR A 15 -5.25 13.03 -2.75
C THR A 15 -4.33 13.80 -1.79
N SER A 16 -3.11 14.17 -2.19
CA SER A 16 -2.07 14.80 -1.31
C SER A 16 -1.61 13.93 -0.14
N LEU A 17 -2.12 12.70 -0.02
CA LEU A 17 -1.80 11.75 1.05
C LEU A 17 -0.49 10.99 0.79
N GLY A 18 -0.05 10.88 -0.46
CA GLY A 18 1.15 10.11 -0.83
C GLY A 18 2.41 10.48 -0.04
N ASN A 19 2.57 11.76 0.31
CA ASN A 19 3.73 12.24 1.05
C ASN A 19 3.64 11.98 2.56
N SER A 20 2.46 11.75 3.12
CA SER A 20 2.29 11.52 4.57
C SER A 20 2.17 10.05 4.95
N ILE A 21 2.15 9.14 3.97
CA ILE A 21 2.02 7.71 4.23
C ILE A 21 3.38 7.13 4.64
N GLN A 22 3.45 6.66 5.88
CA GLN A 22 4.58 5.95 6.47
C GLN A 22 4.42 4.44 6.39
N GLU A 23 3.20 3.92 6.37
CA GLU A 23 2.96 2.49 6.22
C GLU A 23 1.96 2.21 5.09
N LEU A 24 2.38 1.40 4.11
CA LEU A 24 1.53 0.98 3.00
C LEU A 24 1.33 -0.53 3.03
N HIS A 25 0.07 -0.95 3.16
CA HIS A 25 -0.32 -2.36 3.26
C HIS A 25 -1.19 -2.75 2.06
N ILE A 26 -0.60 -3.49 1.12
CA ILE A 26 -1.22 -3.96 -0.12
C ILE A 26 -1.49 -5.45 0.00
N ARG A 27 -2.65 -5.80 0.54
CA ARG A 27 -3.10 -7.18 0.76
C ARG A 27 -4.48 -7.38 0.16
N SER A 28 -4.68 -8.52 -0.49
CA SER A 28 -6.01 -9.00 -0.86
C SER A 28 -6.36 -10.02 0.21
N ASP A 29 -7.38 -9.79 1.03
CA ASP A 29 -7.92 -10.91 1.79
C ASP A 29 -9.40 -10.75 2.14
N LYS A 30 -10.16 -11.71 1.62
CA LYS A 30 -11.44 -12.14 2.18
C LYS A 30 -11.24 -13.09 3.39
N GLU A 31 -10.01 -13.31 3.85
CA GLU A 31 -9.64 -14.31 4.86
C GLU A 31 -8.80 -13.75 6.02
N LEU A 32 -9.21 -12.60 6.58
CA LEU A 32 -8.62 -12.12 7.82
C LEU A 32 -9.58 -12.38 8.97
N ASP A 33 -9.37 -13.53 9.60
CA ASP A 33 -9.66 -13.76 11.02
C ASP A 33 -8.57 -13.10 11.89
N ASP A 34 -8.07 -11.94 11.47
CA ASP A 34 -7.13 -11.14 12.26
C ASP A 34 -7.95 -10.17 13.13
N PRO A 35 -7.99 -10.37 14.46
CA PRO A 35 -8.75 -9.49 15.36
C PRO A 35 -8.20 -8.05 15.41
N TYR A 36 -7.08 -7.75 14.75
CA TYR A 36 -6.54 -6.40 14.58
C TYR A 36 -6.89 -5.77 13.22
N HIS A 37 -7.68 -6.46 12.39
CA HIS A 37 -8.16 -5.92 11.12
C HIS A 37 -9.39 -5.03 11.30
N ILE A 38 -9.16 -3.86 11.88
CA ILE A 38 -10.10 -2.76 11.74
C ILE A 38 -9.91 -2.22 10.31
N SER A 39 -10.69 -2.77 9.39
CA SER A 39 -11.02 -2.12 8.14
C SER A 39 -11.89 -0.91 8.44
N GLU A 40 -11.32 0.18 8.95
CA GLU A 40 -11.97 1.47 9.11
C GLU A 40 -10.95 2.48 9.67
N ASN A 41 -10.31 3.24 8.79
CA ASN A 41 -10.07 4.69 8.84
C ASN A 41 -9.95 5.47 10.19
N GLU A 42 -9.57 4.90 11.33
CA GLU A 42 -9.48 5.67 12.58
C GLU A 42 -8.18 5.39 13.35
N ASP A 43 -7.38 6.47 13.52
CA ASP A 43 -6.32 6.71 14.52
C ASP A 43 -4.82 6.54 14.20
N GLU A 44 -4.39 6.26 12.97
CA GLU A 44 -2.95 6.41 12.63
C GLU A 44 -2.79 7.15 11.28
N THR A 45 -2.59 8.47 11.36
CA THR A 45 -2.61 9.48 10.26
C THR A 45 -1.72 9.16 9.05
N ASN A 46 -0.88 8.13 9.13
CA ASN A 46 0.17 7.81 8.18
C ASN A 46 0.11 6.35 7.67
N LYS A 47 -0.96 5.60 7.94
CA LYS A 47 -1.11 4.21 7.47
C LYS A 47 -2.17 4.10 6.38
N PHE A 48 -1.88 3.33 5.35
CA PHE A 48 -2.77 3.13 4.21
C PHE A 48 -2.95 1.65 3.90
N TYR A 49 -4.21 1.24 3.68
CA TYR A 49 -4.59 -0.14 3.38
C TYR A 49 -5.33 -0.25 2.05
N LEU A 50 -4.96 -1.23 1.23
CA LEU A 50 -5.71 -1.58 0.03
C LEU A 50 -7.10 -2.15 0.40
N PRO A 51 -8.18 -1.74 -0.28
CA PRO A 51 -9.49 -2.37 -0.13
C PRO A 51 -9.45 -3.87 -0.43
N LEU A 52 -10.02 -4.67 0.48
CA LEU A 52 -9.88 -6.14 0.55
C LEU A 52 -10.33 -6.91 -0.71
N GLU A 53 -11.20 -6.32 -1.54
CA GLU A 53 -11.77 -6.99 -2.72
C GLU A 53 -10.94 -6.81 -4.01
N ILE A 54 -9.82 -6.07 -3.94
CA ILE A 54 -9.03 -5.74 -5.12
C ILE A 54 -7.76 -6.59 -5.13
N SER A 55 -7.51 -7.27 -6.25
CA SER A 55 -6.20 -7.85 -6.55
C SER A 55 -5.46 -6.97 -7.55
N LEU A 56 -4.28 -6.51 -7.18
CA LEU A 56 -3.40 -5.69 -8.00
C LEU A 56 -2.44 -6.54 -8.85
N THR A 57 -2.09 -6.01 -10.02
CA THR A 57 -1.11 -6.61 -10.92
C THR A 57 -0.32 -5.56 -11.69
N GLY A 58 0.82 -5.97 -12.25
CA GLY A 58 1.69 -5.11 -13.05
C GLY A 58 2.74 -4.44 -12.19
N ASP A 59 3.09 -3.22 -12.53
CA ASP A 59 4.22 -2.52 -11.94
C ASP A 59 3.70 -1.49 -10.94
N LEU A 60 4.44 -1.32 -9.85
CA LEU A 60 4.10 -0.42 -8.77
C LEU A 60 5.30 0.48 -8.45
N ASP A 61 5.15 1.75 -8.75
CA ASP A 61 6.09 2.81 -8.43
C ASP A 61 5.63 3.59 -7.20
N LEU A 62 6.38 3.42 -6.12
CA LEU A 62 6.18 4.11 -4.86
C LEU A 62 7.22 5.21 -4.62
N SER A 63 7.94 5.66 -5.66
CA SER A 63 8.95 6.72 -5.52
C SER A 63 8.39 8.03 -4.99
N ALA A 64 7.09 8.25 -5.17
CA ALA A 64 6.38 9.42 -4.65
C ALA A 64 6.13 9.37 -3.14
N PHE A 65 6.29 8.21 -2.49
CA PHE A 65 6.08 8.04 -1.05
C PHE A 65 7.38 8.31 -0.30
N THR A 66 7.72 9.59 -0.12
CA THR A 66 9.02 10.00 0.45
C THR A 66 9.21 9.60 1.91
N ASP A 67 8.10 9.45 2.64
CA ASP A 67 8.09 9.19 4.08
C ASP A 67 7.73 7.73 4.37
N LEU A 68 7.73 6.85 3.37
CA LEU A 68 7.38 5.45 3.52
C LEU A 68 8.43 4.68 4.33
N GLU A 69 8.03 4.23 5.52
CA GLU A 69 8.87 3.47 6.43
C GLU A 69 8.60 1.95 6.32
N HIS A 70 7.34 1.57 6.10
CA HIS A 70 6.92 0.17 6.07
C HIS A 70 6.07 -0.13 4.82
N LEU A 71 6.37 -1.25 4.17
CA LEU A 71 5.63 -1.75 3.02
C LEU A 71 5.35 -3.24 3.18
N THR A 72 4.07 -3.59 3.15
CA THR A 72 3.61 -4.98 3.13
C THR A 72 2.89 -5.23 1.82
N ILE A 73 3.31 -6.24 1.05
CA ILE A 73 2.60 -6.68 -0.17
C ILE A 73 2.33 -8.18 -0.07
N GLU A 74 1.07 -8.57 0.00
CA GLU A 74 0.66 -9.96 0.19
C GLU A 74 -0.41 -10.37 -0.82
N LYS A 75 -0.28 -11.60 -1.33
CA LYS A 75 -1.25 -12.21 -2.26
C LYS A 75 -1.54 -11.33 -3.50
N GLN A 76 -0.55 -10.55 -3.95
CA GLN A 76 -0.62 -9.69 -5.15
C GLN A 76 0.22 -10.23 -6.31
N PHE A 77 -0.05 -9.74 -7.53
CA PHE A 77 0.69 -10.11 -8.73
C PHE A 77 1.51 -8.93 -9.26
N ILE A 78 2.26 -8.29 -8.36
CA ILE A 78 3.18 -7.19 -8.66
C ILE A 78 4.46 -7.76 -9.28
N ARG A 79 4.83 -7.26 -10.46
CA ARG A 79 5.99 -7.75 -11.22
C ARG A 79 7.24 -6.94 -10.90
N TYR A 80 7.07 -5.62 -10.83
CA TYR A 80 8.13 -4.67 -10.52
C TYR A 80 7.67 -3.73 -9.43
N LEU A 81 8.58 -3.48 -8.49
CA LEU A 81 8.38 -2.57 -7.37
C LEU A 81 9.52 -1.54 -7.41
N THR A 82 9.18 -0.27 -7.53
CA THR A 82 10.14 0.85 -7.46
C THR A 82 9.95 1.59 -6.16
N LEU A 83 11.03 1.73 -5.40
CA LEU A 83 11.04 2.35 -4.07
C LEU A 83 12.14 3.42 -4.06
N THR A 84 11.90 4.56 -3.40
CA THR A 84 12.92 5.59 -3.15
C THR A 84 12.92 5.89 -1.66
N ASN A 85 14.10 6.02 -1.05
CA ASN A 85 14.27 6.37 0.37
C ASN A 85 13.70 5.42 1.43
N ILE A 86 13.53 4.12 1.14
CA ILE A 86 13.29 3.18 2.24
C ILE A 86 14.62 2.98 2.95
N SER A 87 14.73 3.49 4.18
CA SER A 87 15.85 3.15 5.05
C SER A 87 15.81 1.64 5.26
N GLU A 88 16.81 0.92 4.74
CA GLU A 88 16.96 -0.52 4.92
C GLU A 88 16.99 -0.85 6.42
N LYS A 89 15.83 -1.16 7.00
CA LYS A 89 15.75 -2.00 8.20
C LYS A 89 15.33 -3.38 7.77
N VAL A 90 16.33 -4.12 7.28
CA VAL A 90 16.24 -5.56 7.07
C VAL A 90 16.17 -6.21 8.45
N LEU A 91 15.04 -6.88 8.75
CA LEU A 91 14.89 -7.83 9.86
C LEU A 91 15.52 -9.18 9.50
#